data_AF-A0A2E5TQS5-F1
#
_entry.id   AF-A0A2E5TQS5-F1
#
_cell.length_a   1.000
_cell.length_b   1.000
_cell.length_c   1.000
_cell.angle_alpha   90.00
_cell.angle_beta   90.00
_cell.angle_gamma   90.00
#
_symmetry.space_group_name_H-M   'P 1'
#
loop_
_entity.id
_entity.type
_entity.pdbx_description
1 polymer ?
#
loop_
_entity_poly.entity_id
_entity_poly.type
_entity_poly.pdbx_seq_one_letter_code
_entity_poly.pdbx_strand_id
1 'polypeptide(L)'
;MKYLISLLVMNVLLLAGCARTVSSLDDTLNLEFKLKTSGSTNSDVLYVIAFSTSLQIIPQDPNFDDYFLLPGKNFDDETLATIPDRTISYYYNNFFQYWTQFLYIKQGTVDLIQPASSGFSASIDSPENHLSFDKKQGFEYQYKQSSTNELTLIIDIDQLNYEAGDSIYFSVITLRSDSSESGFIQDFLIDDSSHQIQFIQYQEKIGDHAESATIDSPFDINQWQYKVY
;
A
#
# COMPACT_ATOMS: atom_id res chain seq x y z
N MET A 1 -58.02 -8.83 32.67
CA MET A 1 -57.81 -8.89 31.21
C MET A 1 -56.93 -7.78 30.65
N LYS A 2 -57.09 -6.49 31.03
CA LYS A 2 -56.25 -5.40 30.50
C LYS A 2 -54.74 -5.60 30.71
N TYR A 3 -54.32 -6.10 31.87
CA TYR A 3 -52.89 -6.34 32.17
C TYR A 3 -52.27 -7.52 31.41
N LEU A 4 -53.08 -8.51 31.00
CA LEU A 4 -52.62 -9.66 30.22
C LEU A 4 -52.27 -9.25 28.79
N ILE A 5 -53.02 -8.32 28.21
CA ILE A 5 -52.76 -7.78 26.87
C ILE A 5 -51.46 -6.97 26.87
N SER A 6 -51.24 -6.14 27.89
CA SER A 6 -49.99 -5.36 28.02
C SER A 6 -48.75 -6.25 28.18
N LEU A 7 -48.86 -7.36 28.92
CA LEU A 7 -47.76 -8.31 29.09
C LEU A 7 -47.45 -9.08 27.81
N LEU A 8 -48.49 -9.40 27.02
CA LEU A 8 -48.36 -10.06 25.72
C LEU A 8 -47.65 -9.14 24.70
N VAL A 9 -48.05 -7.87 24.63
CA VAL A 9 -47.44 -6.87 23.72
C VAL A 9 -45.98 -6.61 24.07
N MET A 10 -45.63 -6.56 25.37
CA MET A 10 -44.26 -6.36 25.81
C MET A 10 -43.35 -7.57 25.51
N ASN A 11 -43.88 -8.80 25.58
CA ASN A 11 -43.12 -10.00 25.18
C ASN A 11 -42.91 -10.09 23.66
N VAL A 12 -43.87 -9.65 22.85
CA VAL A 12 -43.70 -9.60 21.38
C VAL A 12 -42.63 -8.59 20.98
N LEU A 13 -42.54 -7.44 21.66
CA LEU A 13 -41.49 -6.44 21.42
C LEU A 13 -40.09 -6.94 21.84
N LEU A 14 -40.00 -7.74 22.92
CA LEU A 14 -38.73 -8.36 23.35
C LEU A 14 -38.26 -9.47 22.38
N LEU A 15 -39.18 -10.14 21.69
CA LEU A 15 -38.85 -11.14 20.66
C LEU A 15 -38.44 -10.50 19.32
N ALA A 16 -38.95 -9.30 19.00
CA ALA A 16 -38.55 -8.54 17.82
C ALA A 16 -37.15 -7.89 17.96
N GLY A 17 -36.66 -7.68 19.20
CA GLY A 17 -35.32 -7.15 19.47
C GLY A 17 -34.16 -8.13 19.26
N CYS A 18 -34.46 -9.40 18.97
CA CYS A 18 -33.48 -10.47 18.75
C CYS A 18 -33.44 -10.96 17.29
N ALA A 19 -34.08 -10.27 16.35
CA ALA A 19 -33.65 -10.34 14.96
C ALA A 19 -32.38 -9.51 14.81
N ARG A 20 -31.27 -10.00 15.41
CA ARG A 20 -29.96 -9.65 14.90
C ARG A 20 -30.00 -10.07 13.45
N THR A 21 -30.02 -9.08 12.56
CA THR A 21 -29.63 -9.24 11.18
C THR A 21 -28.40 -10.13 11.22
N VAL A 22 -28.56 -11.40 10.84
CA VAL A 22 -27.45 -12.16 10.31
C VAL A 22 -27.09 -11.31 9.12
N SER A 23 -26.11 -10.41 9.29
CA SER A 23 -25.48 -9.83 8.12
C SER A 23 -25.18 -11.05 7.26
N SER A 24 -25.57 -11.00 6.00
CA SER A 24 -24.84 -11.78 5.00
C SER A 24 -23.38 -11.74 5.42
N LEU A 25 -22.68 -12.88 5.38
CA LEU A 25 -21.25 -12.78 5.21
C LEU A 25 -21.09 -11.91 3.97
N ASP A 26 -20.86 -10.62 4.15
CA ASP A 26 -20.21 -9.84 3.13
C ASP A 26 -18.92 -10.62 2.96
N ASP A 27 -18.80 -11.26 1.80
CA ASP A 27 -17.57 -11.93 1.40
C ASP A 27 -16.54 -10.81 1.25
N THR A 28 -15.98 -10.35 2.36
CA THR A 28 -14.91 -9.37 2.41
C THR A 28 -13.70 -10.01 1.77
N LEU A 29 -13.28 -9.49 0.62
CA LEU A 29 -12.12 -9.99 -0.07
C LEU A 29 -10.89 -9.31 0.51
N ASN A 30 -9.98 -10.11 1.06
CA ASN A 30 -8.77 -9.61 1.71
C ASN A 30 -7.57 -9.79 0.79
N LEU A 31 -6.73 -8.76 0.71
CA LEU A 31 -5.40 -8.80 0.13
C LEU A 31 -4.36 -8.92 1.24
N GLU A 32 -3.63 -10.03 1.24
CA GLU A 32 -2.48 -10.27 2.10
C GLU A 32 -1.20 -10.14 1.29
N PHE A 33 -0.36 -9.17 1.65
CA PHE A 33 1.02 -9.06 1.18
C PHE A 33 1.97 -9.62 2.23
N LYS A 34 2.95 -10.40 1.77
CA LYS A 34 4.13 -10.75 2.55
C LYS A 34 5.37 -10.28 1.83
N LEU A 35 6.27 -9.66 2.58
CA LEU A 35 7.56 -9.21 2.08
C LEU A 35 8.65 -9.74 2.99
N LYS A 36 9.67 -10.35 2.40
CA LYS A 36 10.83 -10.89 3.10
C LYS A 36 12.09 -10.21 2.60
N THR A 37 12.88 -9.70 3.54
CA THR A 37 14.11 -8.95 3.27
C THR A 37 15.35 -9.68 3.76
N SER A 38 16.53 -9.16 3.43
CA SER A 38 17.83 -9.70 3.87
C SER A 38 18.13 -9.44 5.35
N GLY A 39 17.64 -8.33 5.89
CA GLY A 39 17.82 -7.90 7.26
C GLY A 39 16.49 -7.49 7.91
N SER A 40 16.58 -6.73 9.00
CA SER A 40 15.42 -6.46 9.86
C SER A 40 14.40 -5.54 9.19
N THR A 41 13.13 -5.99 9.14
CA THR A 41 11.97 -5.18 8.74
C THR A 41 11.55 -4.17 9.80
N ASN A 42 12.07 -4.29 11.03
CA ASN A 42 11.87 -3.32 12.10
C ASN A 42 13.07 -2.36 12.18
N SER A 43 13.34 -1.65 11.09
CA SER A 43 14.39 -0.64 10.96
C SER A 43 13.79 0.70 10.53
N ASP A 44 14.62 1.74 10.38
CA ASP A 44 14.19 3.05 9.87
C ASP A 44 13.91 3.07 8.36
N VAL A 45 13.91 1.89 7.71
CA VAL A 45 13.57 1.72 6.31
C VAL A 45 12.10 1.97 6.08
N LEU A 46 11.82 2.62 4.96
CA LEU A 46 10.47 2.83 4.48
C LEU A 46 10.20 1.85 3.34
N TYR A 47 9.17 1.04 3.50
CA TYR A 47 8.66 0.18 2.43
C TYR A 47 7.47 0.87 1.77
N VAL A 48 7.47 0.92 0.44
CA VAL A 48 6.39 1.47 -0.36
C VAL A 48 5.80 0.35 -1.19
N ILE A 49 4.52 0.05 -1.01
CA ILE A 49 3.76 -0.79 -1.95
C ILE A 49 2.97 0.17 -2.84
N ALA A 50 3.34 0.25 -4.10
CA ALA A 50 2.70 1.10 -5.10
C ALA A 50 1.78 0.29 -5.99
N PHE A 51 0.54 0.75 -6.13
CA PHE A 51 -0.45 0.16 -7.04
C PHE A 51 -0.59 1.01 -8.30
N SER A 52 -0.76 0.37 -9.45
CA SER A 52 -0.74 1.05 -10.75
C SER A 52 -1.68 0.39 -11.76
N THR A 53 -2.31 1.21 -12.59
CA THR A 53 -3.09 0.72 -13.75
C THR A 53 -2.20 0.34 -14.94
N SER A 54 -0.91 0.70 -14.88
CA SER A 54 0.09 0.39 -15.90
C SER A 54 1.09 -0.63 -15.36
N LEU A 55 1.53 -1.53 -16.24
CA LEU A 55 2.65 -2.43 -15.95
C LEU A 55 3.94 -1.64 -15.66
N GLN A 56 4.13 -0.50 -16.31
CA GLN A 56 5.30 0.35 -16.07
C GLN A 56 5.02 1.25 -14.85
N ILE A 57 5.47 0.81 -13.68
CA ILE A 57 5.37 1.47 -12.37
C ILE A 57 6.68 2.21 -12.07
N ILE A 58 7.81 1.61 -12.40
CA ILE A 58 9.16 2.17 -12.24
C ILE A 58 9.68 2.55 -13.64
N PRO A 59 10.32 3.71 -13.83
CA PRO A 59 10.87 4.11 -15.12
C PRO A 59 11.93 3.12 -15.59
N GLN A 60 12.22 3.16 -16.89
CA GLN A 60 13.36 2.43 -17.43
C GLN A 60 14.63 3.16 -16.97
N ASP A 61 15.50 2.45 -16.24
CA ASP A 61 16.75 2.94 -15.62
C ASP A 61 16.62 3.71 -14.28
N PRO A 62 15.96 3.15 -13.26
CA PRO A 62 16.10 3.68 -11.90
C PRO A 62 17.53 3.46 -11.41
N ASN A 63 18.14 4.47 -10.79
CA ASN A 63 19.47 4.30 -10.19
C ASN A 63 19.32 3.99 -8.71
N PHE A 64 20.03 2.97 -8.24
CA PHE A 64 20.25 2.78 -6.80
C PHE A 64 20.95 4.04 -6.26
N ASP A 65 20.52 4.54 -5.10
CA ASP A 65 20.88 5.86 -4.55
C ASP A 65 20.23 7.09 -5.23
N ASP A 66 19.25 6.94 -6.13
CA ASP A 66 18.38 8.07 -6.48
C ASP A 66 17.58 8.52 -5.25
N TYR A 67 17.56 9.83 -4.98
CA TYR A 67 16.62 10.39 -4.02
C TYR A 67 15.19 10.22 -4.53
N PHE A 68 14.25 9.87 -3.67
CA PHE A 68 12.86 9.63 -4.02
C PHE A 68 11.94 10.34 -3.04
N LEU A 69 11.21 11.32 -3.55
CA LEU A 69 10.13 11.98 -2.82
C LEU A 69 8.86 11.13 -2.84
N LEU A 70 7.97 11.31 -1.86
CA LEU A 70 6.75 10.51 -1.71
C LEU A 70 5.53 11.40 -1.55
N PRO A 71 4.48 11.25 -2.38
CA PRO A 71 3.28 12.09 -2.30
C PRO A 71 2.77 12.23 -0.86
N GLY A 72 2.56 13.45 -0.39
CA GLY A 72 2.06 13.72 0.96
C GLY A 72 3.08 13.57 2.09
N LYS A 73 4.36 13.36 1.79
CA LYS A 73 5.45 13.31 2.78
C LYS A 73 6.40 14.49 2.58
N ASN A 74 7.05 14.90 3.66
CA ASN A 74 8.11 15.88 3.56
C ASN A 74 9.27 15.31 2.72
N PHE A 75 10.12 16.20 2.24
CA PHE A 75 11.32 15.86 1.50
C PHE A 75 12.36 16.98 1.67
N ASP A 76 13.61 16.69 1.32
CA ASP A 76 14.71 17.63 1.33
C ASP A 76 14.90 18.22 -0.08
N ASP A 77 14.50 19.49 -0.23
CA ASP A 77 14.64 20.26 -1.46
C ASP A 77 16.08 20.33 -1.98
N GLU A 78 17.08 20.41 -1.08
CA GLU A 78 18.49 20.51 -1.47
C GLU A 78 18.98 19.18 -2.05
N THR A 79 18.64 18.07 -1.39
CA THR A 79 18.98 16.73 -1.87
C THR A 79 18.29 16.41 -3.19
N LEU A 80 17.01 16.78 -3.34
CA LEU A 80 16.24 16.60 -4.56
C LEU A 80 16.85 17.31 -5.78
N ALA A 81 17.39 18.51 -5.58
CA ALA A 81 18.05 19.30 -6.62
C ALA A 81 19.46 18.79 -6.99
N THR A 82 19.93 17.70 -6.38
CA THR A 82 21.29 17.17 -6.57
C THR A 82 21.32 16.10 -7.68
N ILE A 83 22.45 15.97 -8.38
CA ILE A 83 22.60 15.19 -9.63
C ILE A 83 22.20 13.70 -9.48
N PRO A 84 21.34 13.15 -10.38
CA PRO A 84 20.64 13.86 -11.45
C PRO A 84 19.56 14.78 -10.87
N ASP A 85 19.57 16.06 -11.25
CA ASP A 85 18.57 17.02 -10.77
C ASP A 85 17.17 16.56 -11.22
N ARG A 86 16.33 16.19 -10.24
CA ARG A 86 14.98 15.72 -10.46
C ARG A 86 14.01 16.67 -9.77
N THR A 87 13.18 17.34 -10.55
CA THR A 87 12.14 18.23 -10.00
C THR A 87 10.96 17.43 -9.47
N ILE A 88 10.08 18.06 -8.68
CA ILE A 88 8.77 17.45 -8.31
C ILE A 88 8.03 16.98 -9.56
N SER A 89 7.97 17.81 -10.60
CA SER A 89 7.33 17.45 -11.87
C SER A 89 7.94 16.21 -12.51
N TYR A 90 9.22 15.94 -12.34
CA TYR A 90 9.84 14.71 -12.84
C TYR A 90 9.16 13.47 -12.24
N TYR A 91 8.93 13.42 -10.93
CA TYR A 91 8.31 12.25 -10.30
C TYR A 91 6.84 12.10 -10.68
N TYR A 92 6.08 13.19 -10.72
CA TYR A 92 4.68 13.13 -11.12
C TYR A 92 4.50 12.73 -12.59
N ASN A 93 5.39 13.18 -13.48
CA ASN A 93 5.36 12.83 -14.90
C ASN A 93 5.92 11.44 -15.21
N ASN A 94 6.80 10.85 -14.38
CA ASN A 94 7.44 9.58 -14.72
C ASN A 94 6.99 8.40 -13.86
N PHE A 95 6.48 8.66 -12.65
CA PHE A 95 6.06 7.64 -11.69
C PHE A 95 4.58 7.82 -11.35
N PHE A 96 4.23 8.92 -10.70
CA PHE A 96 2.96 9.00 -9.96
C PHE A 96 1.72 9.10 -10.85
N GLN A 97 1.85 9.56 -12.10
CA GLN A 97 0.72 9.60 -13.02
C GLN A 97 0.09 8.23 -13.32
N TYR A 98 0.87 7.15 -13.21
CA TYR A 98 0.38 5.78 -13.43
C TYR A 98 -0.06 5.10 -12.14
N TRP A 99 0.37 5.66 -11.03
CA TRP A 99 0.12 5.12 -9.73
C TRP A 99 -1.26 5.56 -9.21
N THR A 100 -1.93 4.64 -8.50
CA THR A 100 -3.32 4.80 -8.06
C THR A 100 -3.44 4.85 -6.54
N GLN A 101 -2.63 4.10 -5.79
CA GLN A 101 -2.57 4.14 -4.33
C GLN A 101 -1.16 3.74 -3.85
N PHE A 102 -0.76 4.18 -2.66
CA PHE A 102 0.44 3.71 -1.96
C PHE A 102 0.17 3.32 -0.54
N LEU A 103 0.87 2.29 -0.10
CA LEU A 103 1.02 1.96 1.31
C LEU A 103 2.46 2.27 1.73
N TYR A 104 2.60 3.19 2.67
CA TYR A 104 3.86 3.51 3.32
C TYR A 104 3.96 2.75 4.62
N ILE A 105 4.91 1.82 4.71
CA ILE A 105 5.13 0.96 5.86
C ILE A 105 6.45 1.34 6.51
N LYS A 106 6.40 1.82 7.75
CA LYS A 106 7.59 2.16 8.55
C LYS A 106 7.36 1.78 10.00
N GLN A 107 8.28 1.00 10.57
CA GLN A 107 8.23 0.57 11.99
C GLN A 107 6.86 0.02 12.42
N GLY A 108 6.20 -0.77 11.56
CA GLY A 108 4.89 -1.37 11.82
C GLY A 108 3.68 -0.42 11.71
N THR A 109 3.90 0.84 11.38
CA THR A 109 2.83 1.77 11.00
C THR A 109 2.62 1.71 9.49
N VAL A 110 1.36 1.72 9.05
CA VAL A 110 1.00 1.75 7.63
C VAL A 110 0.12 2.96 7.36
N ASP A 111 0.58 3.85 6.48
CA ASP A 111 -0.21 4.95 5.95
C ASP A 111 -0.66 4.61 4.53
N LEU A 112 -1.95 4.80 4.24
CA LEU A 112 -2.49 4.74 2.88
C LEU A 112 -2.64 6.17 2.33
N ILE A 113 -2.01 6.43 1.18
CA ILE A 113 -2.18 7.67 0.42
C ILE A 113 -2.80 7.33 -0.94
N GLN A 114 -3.86 8.07 -1.28
CA GLN A 114 -4.61 7.91 -2.51
C GLN A 114 -4.95 9.29 -3.09
N PRO A 115 -4.92 9.48 -4.41
CA PRO A 115 -5.37 10.71 -5.03
C PRO A 115 -6.90 10.84 -4.92
N ALA A 116 -7.40 12.08 -4.99
CA ALA A 116 -8.85 12.33 -5.01
C ALA A 116 -9.53 11.91 -6.33
N SER A 117 -8.73 11.65 -7.37
CA SER A 117 -9.14 11.22 -8.72
C SER A 117 -8.41 9.94 -9.13
N SER A 118 -8.58 9.45 -10.36
CA SER A 118 -8.05 8.18 -10.89
C SER A 118 -6.51 8.06 -11.00
N GLY A 119 -5.75 8.87 -10.27
CA GLY A 119 -4.29 8.95 -10.32
C GLY A 119 -3.76 10.28 -9.82
N PHE A 120 -2.44 10.39 -9.63
CA PHE A 120 -1.79 11.65 -9.24
C PHE A 120 -1.56 12.52 -10.47
N SER A 121 -1.99 13.79 -10.43
CA SER A 121 -1.88 14.67 -11.59
C SER A 121 -0.42 14.96 -11.97
N ALA A 122 -0.10 14.81 -13.25
CA ALA A 122 1.15 15.28 -13.86
C ALA A 122 1.39 16.80 -13.70
N SER A 123 0.34 17.57 -13.37
CA SER A 123 0.41 19.02 -13.16
C SER A 123 0.97 19.42 -11.79
N ILE A 124 1.32 18.47 -10.92
CA ILE A 124 1.91 18.77 -9.61
C ILE A 124 3.40 19.09 -9.80
N ASP A 125 3.79 20.30 -9.43
CA ASP A 125 5.11 20.87 -9.71
C ASP A 125 5.72 21.65 -8.54
N SER A 126 4.99 21.76 -7.43
CA SER A 126 5.31 22.63 -6.29
C SER A 126 5.22 21.87 -4.97
N PRO A 127 6.04 22.21 -3.96
CA PRO A 127 6.01 21.56 -2.65
C PRO A 127 4.63 21.62 -1.99
N GLU A 128 3.91 22.75 -2.11
CA GLU A 128 2.59 22.92 -1.49
C GLU A 128 1.56 21.94 -2.07
N ASN A 129 1.57 21.76 -3.39
CA ASN A 129 0.67 20.82 -4.06
C ASN A 129 1.09 19.36 -3.77
N HIS A 130 2.39 19.09 -3.68
CA HIS A 130 2.90 17.78 -3.30
C HIS A 130 2.51 17.37 -1.87
N LEU A 131 2.52 18.30 -0.92
CA LEU A 131 2.16 18.06 0.47
C LEU A 131 0.65 18.07 0.73
N SER A 132 -0.18 18.38 -0.28
CA SER A 132 -1.63 18.43 -0.14
C SER A 132 -2.32 17.05 -0.06
N PHE A 133 -1.57 15.98 -0.33
CA PHE A 133 -2.10 14.61 -0.25
C PHE A 133 -2.09 14.13 1.20
N ASP A 134 -3.27 14.09 1.81
CA ASP A 134 -3.43 13.58 3.18
C ASP A 134 -3.54 12.04 3.22
N LYS A 135 -3.08 11.47 4.33
CA LYS A 135 -3.32 10.06 4.65
C LYS A 135 -4.82 9.77 4.79
N LYS A 136 -5.27 8.62 4.28
CA LYS A 136 -6.66 8.17 4.40
C LYS A 136 -7.04 8.00 5.87
N GLN A 137 -8.06 8.72 6.31
CA GLN A 137 -8.60 8.58 7.66
C GLN A 137 -9.44 7.30 7.77
N GLY A 138 -9.32 6.59 8.90
CA GLY A 138 -10.07 5.36 9.13
C GLY A 138 -9.60 4.17 8.27
N PHE A 139 -8.38 4.22 7.73
CA PHE A 139 -7.77 3.08 7.06
C PHE A 139 -7.50 1.95 8.06
N GLU A 140 -8.13 0.80 7.84
CA GLU A 140 -7.98 -0.39 8.69
C GLU A 140 -7.08 -1.43 8.02
N TYR A 141 -6.12 -1.97 8.77
CA TYR A 141 -5.19 -2.99 8.30
C TYR A 141 -4.76 -3.91 9.44
N GLN A 142 -4.33 -5.12 9.12
CA GLN A 142 -3.60 -5.97 10.05
C GLN A 142 -2.14 -6.04 9.63
N TYR A 143 -1.25 -5.62 10.53
CA TYR A 143 0.20 -5.76 10.35
C TYR A 143 0.73 -6.85 11.28
N LYS A 144 1.53 -7.77 10.74
CA LYS A 144 2.21 -8.82 11.48
C LYS A 144 3.66 -8.89 11.06
N GLN A 145 4.55 -9.04 12.04
CA GLN A 145 5.95 -9.36 11.80
C GLN A 145 6.18 -10.82 12.20
N SER A 146 6.21 -11.72 11.22
CA SER A 146 6.35 -13.17 11.46
C SER A 146 7.77 -13.55 11.90
N SER A 147 8.77 -12.84 11.38
CA SER A 147 10.18 -12.97 11.73
C SER A 147 10.85 -11.59 11.67
N THR A 148 12.10 -11.48 12.14
CA THR A 148 12.84 -10.21 12.10
C THR A 148 12.93 -9.62 10.69
N ASN A 149 12.90 -10.46 9.65
CA ASN A 149 13.06 -10.08 8.26
C ASN A 149 11.82 -10.31 7.39
N GLU A 150 10.65 -10.52 8.00
CA GLU A 150 9.40 -10.74 7.27
C GLU A 150 8.31 -9.84 7.84
N LEU A 151 7.65 -9.10 6.97
CA LEU A 151 6.43 -8.37 7.29
C LEU A 151 5.26 -8.96 6.51
N THR A 152 4.08 -8.89 7.11
CA THR A 152 2.80 -9.29 6.52
C THR A 152 1.79 -8.17 6.75
N LEU A 153 1.09 -7.79 5.69
CA LEU A 153 0.06 -6.78 5.69
C LEU A 153 -1.22 -7.37 5.11
N ILE A 154 -2.32 -7.29 5.84
CA ILE A 154 -3.64 -7.76 5.40
C ILE A 154 -4.58 -6.57 5.36
N ILE A 155 -5.23 -6.37 4.21
CA ILE A 155 -6.09 -5.23 3.94
C ILE A 155 -7.35 -5.74 3.23
N ASP A 156 -8.51 -5.20 3.60
CA ASP A 156 -9.75 -5.35 2.83
C ASP A 156 -9.63 -4.55 1.53
N ILE A 157 -9.85 -5.17 0.37
CA ILE A 157 -9.65 -4.49 -0.93
C ILE A 157 -10.55 -3.27 -1.11
N ASP A 158 -11.70 -3.22 -0.42
CA ASP A 158 -12.60 -2.06 -0.45
C ASP A 158 -11.92 -0.84 0.17
N GLN A 159 -11.01 -1.03 1.13
CA GLN A 159 -10.20 0.04 1.71
C GLN A 159 -9.21 0.63 0.69
N LEU A 160 -8.87 -0.11 -0.35
CA LEU A 160 -8.07 0.36 -1.49
C LEU A 160 -8.94 0.92 -2.62
N ASN A 161 -10.27 0.90 -2.48
CA ASN A 161 -11.26 1.23 -3.50
C ASN A 161 -11.21 0.28 -4.72
N TYR A 162 -10.97 -1.01 -4.49
CA TYR A 162 -11.11 -2.05 -5.52
C TYR A 162 -12.31 -2.94 -5.22
N GLU A 163 -12.85 -3.56 -6.26
CA GLU A 163 -13.94 -4.53 -6.16
C GLU A 163 -13.49 -5.92 -6.63
N ALA A 164 -14.29 -6.94 -6.30
CA ALA A 164 -14.06 -8.29 -6.80
C ALA A 164 -14.12 -8.31 -8.35
N GLY A 165 -13.09 -8.88 -8.97
CA GLY A 165 -12.92 -8.94 -10.42
C GLY A 165 -12.02 -7.85 -11.00
N ASP A 166 -11.67 -6.83 -10.22
CA ASP A 166 -10.68 -5.82 -10.63
C ASP A 166 -9.29 -6.45 -10.82
N SER A 167 -8.44 -5.75 -11.56
CA SER A 167 -7.03 -6.11 -11.70
C SER A 167 -6.14 -4.89 -11.65
N ILE A 168 -5.02 -5.03 -10.94
CA ILE A 168 -4.06 -3.96 -10.73
C ILE A 168 -2.63 -4.50 -10.77
N TYR A 169 -1.69 -3.67 -11.19
CA TYR A 169 -0.27 -3.95 -11.04
C TYR A 169 0.24 -3.40 -9.71
N PHE A 170 1.27 -4.02 -9.15
CA PHE A 170 1.95 -3.49 -7.98
C PHE A 170 3.46 -3.51 -8.15
N SER A 171 4.16 -2.67 -7.40
CA SER A 171 5.60 -2.81 -7.15
C SER A 171 5.89 -2.52 -5.69
N VAL A 172 6.99 -3.07 -5.19
CA VAL A 172 7.49 -2.79 -3.85
C VAL A 172 8.82 -2.08 -3.99
N ILE A 173 8.97 -0.95 -3.31
CA ILE A 173 10.18 -0.14 -3.28
C ILE A 173 10.64 -0.04 -1.82
N THR A 174 11.94 -0.21 -1.58
CA THR A 174 12.56 0.04 -0.27
C THR A 174 13.39 1.31 -0.35
N LEU A 175 13.18 2.19 0.63
CA LEU A 175 13.89 3.44 0.74
C LEU A 175 14.67 3.50 2.05
N ARG A 176 15.94 3.88 1.95
CA ARG A 176 16.72 4.33 3.10
C ARG A 176 16.22 5.73 3.46
N SER A 177 15.41 5.82 4.52
CA SER A 177 14.84 7.08 5.00
C SER A 177 15.93 8.11 5.22
N ASP A 178 15.70 9.32 4.74
CA ASP A 178 16.38 10.51 5.24
C ASP A 178 15.61 11.02 6.48
N SER A 179 16.06 12.12 7.08
CA SER A 179 15.38 12.72 8.23
C SER A 179 14.02 13.37 7.90
N SER A 180 13.60 13.36 6.64
CA SER A 180 12.48 14.15 6.11
C SER A 180 11.30 13.32 5.62
N GLU A 181 11.15 12.05 6.03
CA GLU A 181 10.06 11.14 5.61
C GLU A 181 10.11 10.67 4.14
N SER A 182 11.10 11.13 3.38
CA SER A 182 11.48 10.62 2.06
C SER A 182 12.77 9.80 2.17
N GLY A 183 13.40 9.41 1.06
CA GLY A 183 14.64 8.65 1.14
C GLY A 183 15.27 8.29 -0.18
N PHE A 184 16.37 7.54 -0.10
CA PHE A 184 17.10 7.06 -1.26
C PHE A 184 16.64 5.66 -1.64
N ILE A 185 16.43 5.42 -2.93
CA ILE A 185 16.09 4.09 -3.45
C ILE A 185 17.20 3.12 -3.09
N GLN A 186 16.82 2.05 -2.42
CA GLN A 186 17.72 0.99 -2.02
C GLN A 186 17.46 -0.28 -2.80
N ASP A 187 16.20 -0.67 -2.94
CA ASP A 187 15.80 -1.81 -3.74
C ASP A 187 14.37 -1.63 -4.28
N PHE A 188 14.02 -2.36 -5.33
CA PHE A 188 12.66 -2.36 -5.88
C PHE A 188 12.37 -3.61 -6.71
N LEU A 189 11.10 -3.98 -6.79
CA LEU A 189 10.65 -5.03 -7.71
C LEU A 189 10.56 -4.48 -9.13
N ILE A 190 11.30 -5.10 -10.06
CA ILE A 190 11.24 -4.75 -11.49
C ILE A 190 9.88 -5.10 -12.06
N ASP A 191 9.36 -4.21 -12.89
CA ASP A 191 8.06 -4.38 -13.52
C ASP A 191 8.03 -5.57 -14.49
N ASP A 192 7.23 -6.58 -14.15
CA ASP A 192 6.91 -7.67 -15.05
C ASP A 192 5.44 -8.08 -14.90
N SER A 193 4.96 -8.89 -15.85
CA SER A 193 3.58 -9.40 -15.80
C SER A 193 3.30 -10.25 -14.56
N SER A 194 4.33 -10.62 -13.80
CA SER A 194 4.17 -11.37 -12.58
C SER A 194 3.58 -10.52 -11.46
N HIS A 195 3.80 -9.21 -11.47
CA HIS A 195 3.29 -8.26 -10.47
C HIS A 195 1.87 -7.74 -10.76
N GLN A 196 1.00 -8.59 -11.31
CA GLN A 196 -0.41 -8.29 -11.52
C GLN A 196 -1.30 -9.06 -10.54
N ILE A 197 -2.11 -8.34 -9.76
CA ILE A 197 -3.12 -8.90 -8.87
C ILE A 197 -4.45 -8.93 -9.63
N GLN A 198 -5.17 -10.03 -9.45
CA GLN A 198 -6.56 -10.17 -9.89
C GLN A 198 -7.39 -10.39 -8.63
N PHE A 199 -8.32 -9.50 -8.35
CA PHE A 199 -9.12 -9.55 -7.13
C PHE A 199 -10.21 -10.63 -7.23
N ILE A 200 -9.77 -11.88 -7.29
CA ILE A 200 -10.59 -13.09 -7.34
C ILE A 200 -10.27 -13.95 -6.11
N GLN A 201 -11.29 -14.60 -5.57
CA GLN A 201 -11.13 -15.42 -4.38
C GLN A 201 -10.13 -16.56 -4.61
N TYR A 202 -9.24 -16.77 -3.64
CA TYR A 202 -8.18 -17.79 -3.66
C TYR A 202 -7.15 -17.60 -4.78
N GLN A 203 -6.74 -16.36 -5.03
CA GLN A 203 -5.53 -16.09 -5.81
C GLN A 203 -4.31 -16.08 -4.89
N GLU A 204 -3.22 -16.72 -5.30
CA GLU A 204 -1.94 -16.64 -4.59
C GLU A 204 -0.81 -16.60 -5.60
N LYS A 205 0.18 -15.76 -5.32
CA LYS A 205 1.41 -15.70 -6.10
C LYS A 205 2.58 -15.39 -5.20
N ILE A 206 3.67 -16.09 -5.49
CA ILE A 206 4.94 -15.95 -4.79
C ILE A 206 5.98 -15.70 -5.87
N GLY A 207 6.82 -14.71 -5.65
CA GLY A 207 7.98 -14.42 -6.48
C GLY A 207 9.21 -14.23 -5.62
N ASP A 208 10.33 -14.69 -6.14
CA ASP A 208 11.64 -14.39 -5.59
C ASP A 208 12.26 -13.26 -6.40
N HIS A 209 13.11 -12.45 -5.79
CA HIS A 209 13.86 -11.46 -6.54
C HIS A 209 15.04 -12.16 -7.23
N ALA A 210 14.98 -12.33 -8.55
CA ALA A 210 16.01 -13.03 -9.33
C ALA A 210 17.21 -12.15 -9.75
N GLU A 211 17.19 -10.83 -9.49
CA GLU A 211 17.97 -9.88 -10.31
C GLU A 211 19.03 -9.04 -9.57
N SER A 212 19.30 -9.29 -8.30
CA SER A 212 20.56 -8.84 -7.70
C SER A 212 21.51 -10.01 -7.52
N ALA A 213 22.50 -10.14 -8.41
CA ALA A 213 23.63 -11.06 -8.23
C ALA A 213 24.50 -10.70 -7.01
N THR A 214 24.21 -9.58 -6.34
CA THR A 214 24.85 -9.12 -5.11
C THR A 214 23.79 -8.53 -4.18
N ILE A 215 23.10 -9.42 -3.45
CA ILE A 215 22.38 -9.08 -2.23
C ILE A 215 23.43 -8.57 -1.23
N ASP A 216 23.70 -7.27 -1.24
CA ASP A 216 24.78 -6.67 -0.43
C ASP A 216 24.22 -5.63 0.54
N SER A 217 22.90 -5.42 0.55
CA SER A 217 22.23 -4.55 1.51
C SER A 217 21.30 -5.30 2.46
N PRO A 218 21.26 -4.92 3.76
CA PRO A 218 20.39 -5.55 4.74
C PRO A 218 18.90 -5.28 4.50
N PHE A 219 18.51 -4.51 3.48
CA PHE A 219 17.12 -4.14 3.23
C PHE A 219 16.63 -4.55 1.84
N ASP A 220 17.44 -5.33 1.11
CA ASP A 220 17.08 -5.90 -0.18
C ASP A 220 15.91 -6.88 -0.02
N ILE A 221 15.00 -6.85 -0.97
CA ILE A 221 13.85 -7.73 -1.09
C ILE A 221 14.33 -9.08 -1.62
N ASN A 222 14.16 -10.12 -0.81
CA ASN A 222 14.50 -11.49 -1.22
C ASN A 222 13.32 -12.19 -1.87
N GLN A 223 12.13 -11.96 -1.30
CA GLN A 223 10.91 -12.65 -1.70
C GLN A 223 9.71 -11.77 -1.41
N TRP A 224 8.71 -11.89 -2.27
CA TRP A 224 7.40 -11.29 -2.10
C TRP A 224 6.32 -12.33 -2.34
N GLN A 225 5.17 -12.11 -1.72
CA GLN A 225 3.98 -12.89 -1.95
C GLN A 225 2.76 -11.97 -1.83
N TYR A 226 1.76 -12.22 -2.67
CA TYR A 226 0.42 -11.73 -2.42
C TYR A 226 -0.58 -12.88 -2.42
N LYS A 227 -1.66 -12.73 -1.64
CA LYS A 227 -2.78 -13.67 -1.58
C LYS A 227 -4.09 -12.90 -1.48
N VAL A 228 -5.08 -13.30 -2.27
CA VAL A 228 -6.45 -12.79 -2.26
C VAL A 228 -7.38 -13.89 -1.75
N TYR A 229 -8.17 -13.63 -0.70
CA TYR A 229 -9.06 -14.64 -0.10
C TYR A 229 -10.34 -14.08 0.51
#